data_AF-A0AAW9RHK0-F1
#
_entry.id   AF-A0AAW9RHK0-F1
#
_cell.length_a   1.000
_cell.length_b   1.000
_cell.length_c   1.000
_cell.angle_alpha   90.00
_cell.angle_beta   90.00
_cell.angle_gamma   90.00
#
_symmetry.space_group_name_H-M   'P 1'
#
loop_
_entity.id
_entity.type
_entity.pdbx_description
1 polymer ?
#
loop_
_entity_poly.entity_id
_entity_poly.type
_entity_poly.pdbx_seq_one_letter_code
_entity_poly.pdbx_strand_id
1 'polypeptide(L)'
;MIADIAALVVVCAIAVECIVRLPFIALVRAVVDASGKALRVVRSRRISDHWKEKVMLAYSGETLAATLKLLVLLVLVGAALVAVSLGVDRITGNFLEFIASPLGIAGSLVAAGAYAKARTLVAPRIARL
;
A
#
# COMPACT_ATOMS: atom_id res chain seq x y z
N MET A 1 7.91 -20.56 19.03
CA MET A 1 7.86 -19.23 19.68
C MET A 1 9.01 -18.32 19.26
N ILE A 2 10.29 -18.62 19.57
CA ILE A 2 11.42 -17.74 19.17
C ILE A 2 11.55 -17.64 17.63
N ALA A 3 11.42 -18.77 16.93
CA ALA A 3 11.45 -18.82 15.47
C ALA A 3 10.33 -17.97 14.83
N ASP A 4 9.12 -18.02 15.40
CA ASP A 4 7.97 -17.26 14.90
C ASP A 4 8.13 -15.75 15.10
N ILE A 5 8.72 -15.34 16.24
CA ILE A 5 9.04 -13.92 16.50
C ILE A 5 10.11 -13.43 15.52
N ALA A 6 11.18 -14.22 15.31
CA ALA A 6 12.23 -13.86 14.35
C ALA A 6 11.66 -13.75 12.92
N ALA A 7 10.82 -14.70 12.53
CA ALA A 7 10.17 -14.68 11.22
C ALA A 7 9.22 -13.48 11.07
N LEU A 8 8.48 -13.12 12.12
CA LEU A 8 7.61 -11.94 12.12
C LEU A 8 8.41 -10.66 11.86
N VAL A 9 9.57 -10.49 12.51
CA VAL A 9 10.43 -9.33 12.27
C VAL A 9 10.89 -9.26 10.81
N VAL A 10 11.30 -10.39 10.23
CA VAL A 10 11.73 -10.48 8.83
C VAL A 10 10.58 -10.14 7.87
N VAL A 11 9.40 -10.73 8.07
CA VAL A 11 8.21 -10.48 7.23
C VAL A 11 7.78 -9.01 7.34
N CYS A 12 7.78 -8.44 8.54
CA CYS A 12 7.50 -7.02 8.73
C CYS A 12 8.52 -6.11 8.03
N ALA A 13 9.82 -6.44 8.09
CA ALA A 13 10.86 -5.68 7.40
C ALA A 13 10.66 -5.69 5.87
N ILE A 14 10.34 -6.88 5.31
CA ILE A 14 10.03 -7.03 3.89
C ILE A 14 8.78 -6.22 3.52
N ALA A 15 7.71 -6.30 4.32
CA ALA A 15 6.47 -5.56 4.08
C ALA A 15 6.70 -4.05 4.06
N VAL A 16 7.44 -3.51 5.03
CA VAL A 16 7.79 -2.09 5.08
C VAL A 16 8.63 -1.69 3.86
N GLU A 17 9.62 -2.49 3.47
CA GLU A 17 10.47 -2.15 2.33
C GLU A 17 9.71 -2.20 1.00
N CYS A 18 8.77 -3.14 0.84
CA CYS A 18 7.84 -3.16 -0.30
C CYS A 18 7.03 -1.87 -0.37
N ILE A 19 6.38 -1.46 0.73
CA ILE A 19 5.55 -0.25 0.76
C ILE A 19 6.37 1.00 0.42
N VAL A 20 7.60 1.10 0.95
CA VAL A 20 8.43 2.30 0.77
C VAL A 20 9.11 2.36 -0.60
N ARG A 21 9.53 1.22 -1.17
CA ARG A 21 10.19 1.19 -2.49
C ARG A 21 9.20 1.27 -3.65
N LEU A 22 8.00 0.76 -3.48
CA LEU A 22 6.99 0.75 -4.51
C LEU A 22 6.29 2.11 -4.63
N PRO A 23 5.79 2.49 -5.82
CA PRO A 23 5.21 3.81 -6.07
C PRO A 23 3.79 3.97 -5.49
N PHE A 24 3.52 3.47 -4.27
CA PHE A 24 2.22 3.57 -3.61
C PHE A 24 1.75 5.02 -3.51
N ILE A 25 2.59 5.91 -2.99
CA ILE A 25 2.25 7.33 -2.84
C ILE A 25 1.96 8.00 -4.19
N ALA A 26 2.73 7.66 -5.23
CA ALA A 26 2.52 8.22 -6.57
C ALA A 26 1.17 7.76 -7.16
N LEU A 27 0.80 6.48 -6.98
CA LEU A 27 -0.48 5.96 -7.45
C LEU A 27 -1.66 6.54 -6.67
N VAL A 28 -1.54 6.70 -5.35
CA VAL A 28 -2.57 7.36 -4.53
C VAL A 28 -2.75 8.81 -4.99
N ARG A 29 -1.66 9.56 -5.22
CA ARG A 29 -1.74 10.93 -5.75
C ARG A 29 -2.42 10.98 -7.12
N ALA A 30 -2.14 10.03 -8.02
CA ALA A 30 -2.80 9.97 -9.32
C ALA A 30 -4.34 9.81 -9.21
N VAL A 31 -4.82 9.00 -8.25
CA VAL A 31 -6.27 8.85 -7.98
C VAL A 31 -6.86 10.15 -7.43
N VAL A 32 -6.18 10.79 -6.49
CA VAL A 32 -6.60 12.06 -5.88
C VAL A 32 -6.65 13.17 -6.94
N ASP A 33 -5.65 13.26 -7.80
CA ASP A 33 -5.56 14.28 -8.85
C ASP A 33 -6.67 14.12 -9.90
N ALA A 34 -6.92 12.89 -10.37
CA ALA A 34 -8.01 12.59 -11.30
C ALA A 34 -9.38 12.96 -10.71
N SER A 35 -9.60 12.60 -9.44
CA SER A 35 -10.81 12.94 -8.69
C SER A 35 -10.97 14.45 -8.51
N GLY A 36 -9.87 15.17 -8.24
CA GLY A 36 -9.85 16.63 -8.11
C GLY A 36 -10.14 17.35 -9.42
N LYS A 37 -9.67 16.83 -10.56
CA LYS A 37 -10.03 17.35 -11.89
C LYS A 37 -11.52 17.20 -12.16
N ALA A 38 -12.09 16.03 -11.89
CA ALA A 38 -13.52 15.77 -12.03
C ALA A 38 -14.36 16.73 -11.17
N LEU A 39 -14.01 16.88 -9.89
CA LEU A 39 -14.73 17.76 -8.97
C LEU A 39 -14.71 19.23 -9.42
N ARG A 40 -13.58 19.71 -9.96
CA ARG A 40 -13.46 21.07 -10.51
C ARG A 40 -14.38 21.29 -11.71
N VAL A 41 -14.51 20.30 -12.61
CA VAL A 41 -15.39 20.41 -13.77
C VAL A 41 -16.86 20.41 -13.38
N VAL A 42 -17.26 19.53 -12.46
CA VAL A 42 -18.64 19.48 -11.93
C VAL A 42 -19.03 20.80 -11.26
N ARG A 43 -18.14 21.39 -10.47
CA ARG A 43 -18.39 22.67 -9.75
C ARG A 43 -18.33 23.90 -10.65
N SER A 44 -17.81 23.80 -11.87
CA SER A 44 -17.64 24.95 -12.74
C SER A 44 -18.98 25.42 -13.32
N ARG A 45 -19.30 26.70 -13.09
CA ARG A 45 -20.44 27.39 -13.73
C ARG A 45 -20.14 27.85 -15.16
N ARG A 46 -18.87 27.80 -15.60
CA ARG A 46 -18.43 28.28 -16.92
C ARG A 46 -18.46 27.20 -18.01
N ILE A 47 -18.60 25.93 -17.62
CA ILE A 47 -18.61 24.79 -18.55
C ILE A 47 -20.06 24.42 -18.81
N SER A 48 -20.46 24.31 -20.08
CA SER A 48 -21.80 23.86 -20.44
C SER A 48 -22.00 22.38 -20.09
N ASP A 49 -23.24 21.98 -19.82
CA ASP A 49 -23.52 20.62 -19.36
C ASP A 49 -23.16 19.55 -20.40
N HIS A 50 -23.30 19.87 -21.69
CA HIS A 50 -22.84 18.99 -22.77
C HIS A 50 -21.32 18.73 -22.72
N TRP A 51 -20.52 19.76 -22.43
CA TRP A 51 -19.09 19.60 -22.25
C TRP A 51 -18.74 18.86 -20.95
N LYS A 52 -19.53 19.05 -19.88
CA LYS A 52 -19.34 18.31 -18.63
C LYS A 52 -19.51 16.81 -18.85
N GLU A 53 -20.54 16.38 -19.58
CA GLU A 53 -20.79 14.96 -19.85
C GLU A 53 -19.60 14.28 -20.54
N LYS A 54 -19.10 14.89 -21.62
CA LYS A 54 -17.96 14.37 -22.39
C LYS A 54 -16.67 14.32 -21.57
N VAL A 55 -16.38 15.38 -20.81
CA VAL A 55 -15.14 15.48 -20.00
C VAL A 55 -15.22 14.60 -18.76
N MET A 56 -16.40 14.47 -18.14
CA MET A 56 -16.61 13.56 -17.01
C MET A 56 -16.36 12.11 -17.39
N LEU A 57 -16.79 11.68 -18.57
CA LEU A 57 -16.49 10.33 -19.06
C LEU A 57 -14.98 10.07 -19.16
N ALA A 58 -14.22 11.04 -19.66
CA ALA A 58 -12.76 10.94 -19.74
C ALA A 58 -12.10 10.84 -18.36
N TYR A 59 -12.52 11.66 -17.39
CA TYR A 59 -11.98 11.60 -16.02
C TYR A 59 -12.40 10.35 -15.26
N SER A 60 -13.58 9.81 -15.51
CA SER A 60 -13.96 8.49 -15.00
C SER A 60 -13.00 7.41 -15.49
N GLY A 61 -12.60 7.45 -16.76
CA GLY A 61 -11.57 6.55 -17.33
C GLY A 61 -10.19 6.75 -16.69
N GLU A 62 -9.76 7.99 -16.50
CA GLU A 62 -8.48 8.31 -15.83
C GLU A 62 -8.47 7.80 -14.38
N THR A 63 -9.57 7.99 -13.66
CA THR A 63 -9.74 7.54 -12.27
C THR A 63 -9.78 6.01 -12.19
N LEU A 64 -10.48 5.35 -13.11
CA LEU A 64 -10.52 3.89 -13.21
C LEU A 64 -9.12 3.32 -13.45
N ALA A 65 -8.38 3.88 -14.40
CA ALA A 65 -7.02 3.43 -14.72
C ALA A 65 -6.06 3.61 -13.53
N ALA A 66 -6.12 4.75 -12.83
CA ALA A 66 -5.31 5.00 -11.65
C ALA A 66 -5.65 4.02 -10.51
N THR A 67 -6.94 3.79 -10.28
CA THR A 67 -7.42 2.85 -9.25
C THR A 67 -7.04 1.41 -9.57
N LEU A 68 -7.13 1.01 -10.84
CA LEU A 68 -6.75 -0.33 -11.28
C LEU A 68 -5.25 -0.57 -11.11
N LYS A 69 -4.40 0.42 -11.41
CA LYS A 69 -2.96 0.33 -11.14
C LYS A 69 -2.67 0.18 -9.65
N LEU A 70 -3.36 0.94 -8.80
CA LEU A 70 -3.24 0.81 -7.34
C LEU A 70 -3.69 -0.57 -6.85
N LEU A 71 -4.80 -1.09 -7.39
CA LEU A 71 -5.30 -2.42 -7.09
C LEU A 71 -4.29 -3.51 -7.48
N VAL A 72 -3.76 -3.47 -8.70
CA VAL A 72 -2.76 -4.44 -9.17
C VAL A 72 -1.53 -4.42 -8.27
N LEU A 73 -1.04 -3.23 -7.89
CA LEU A 73 0.08 -3.11 -6.97
C LEU A 73 -0.23 -3.73 -5.60
N LEU A 74 -1.41 -3.45 -5.05
CA LEU A 74 -1.83 -4.00 -3.76
C LEU A 74 -1.95 -5.52 -3.79
N VAL A 75 -2.54 -6.07 -4.86
CA VAL A 75 -2.65 -7.52 -5.07
C VAL A 75 -1.27 -8.16 -5.20
N LEU A 76 -0.35 -7.55 -5.94
CA LEU A 76 1.01 -8.08 -6.13
C LEU A 76 1.77 -8.11 -4.79
N VAL A 77 1.73 -7.03 -4.02
CA VAL A 77 2.37 -6.98 -2.70
C VAL A 77 1.71 -7.95 -1.73
N GLY A 78 0.38 -8.00 -1.70
CA GLY A 78 -0.37 -8.93 -0.86
C GLY A 78 -0.03 -10.39 -1.19
N ALA A 79 -0.02 -10.75 -2.46
CA ALA A 79 0.34 -12.09 -2.93
C ALA A 79 1.79 -12.44 -2.57
N ALA A 80 2.73 -11.50 -2.70
CA ALA A 80 4.12 -11.72 -2.30
C ALA A 80 4.24 -11.96 -0.78
N LEU A 81 3.55 -11.17 0.04
CA LEU A 81 3.56 -11.36 1.49
C LEU A 81 2.90 -12.67 1.91
N VAL A 82 1.78 -13.05 1.28
CA VAL A 82 1.14 -14.35 1.51
C VAL A 82 2.09 -15.49 1.14
N ALA A 83 2.76 -15.41 -0.01
CA ALA A 83 3.71 -16.43 -0.44
C ALA A 83 4.88 -16.58 0.54
N VAL A 84 5.45 -15.47 1.03
CA VAL A 84 6.50 -15.48 2.05
C VAL A 84 5.99 -16.09 3.35
N SER A 85 4.82 -15.67 3.83
CA SER A 85 4.23 -16.18 5.07
C SER A 85 3.92 -17.68 5.00
N LEU A 86 3.42 -18.17 3.85
CA LEU A 86 3.22 -19.60 3.63
C LEU A 86 4.56 -20.36 3.61
N GLY A 87 5.60 -19.78 3.00
CA GLY A 87 6.94 -20.37 3.00
C GLY A 87 7.53 -20.49 4.42
N VAL A 88 7.36 -19.45 5.25
CA VAL A 88 7.74 -19.46 6.66
C VAL A 88 6.94 -20.49 7.45
N ASP A 89 5.63 -20.57 7.21
CA ASP A 89 4.74 -21.50 7.89
C ASP A 89 5.11 -22.97 7.62
N ARG A 90 5.62 -23.29 6.42
CA ARG A 90 6.19 -24.63 6.14
C ARG A 90 7.42 -24.97 7.00
N ILE A 91 8.10 -23.98 7.56
CA ILE A 91 9.30 -24.17 8.40
C ILE A 91 8.91 -24.21 9.88
N THR A 92 8.06 -23.29 10.34
CA THR A 92 7.73 -23.18 11.78
C THR A 92 6.43 -23.88 12.19
N GLY A 93 5.57 -24.19 11.24
CA GLY A 93 4.33 -24.98 11.40
C GLY A 93 3.13 -24.24 11.98
N ASN A 94 3.34 -23.10 12.66
CA ASN A 94 2.27 -22.36 13.36
C ASN A 94 2.36 -20.84 13.13
N PHE A 95 3.07 -20.39 12.09
CA PHE A 95 3.34 -18.97 11.88
C PHE A 95 2.07 -18.19 11.53
N LEU A 96 1.20 -18.77 10.69
CA LEU A 96 -0.04 -18.13 10.30
C LEU A 96 -1.00 -17.96 11.48
N GLU A 97 -1.11 -18.99 12.32
CA GLU A 97 -1.89 -18.93 13.55
C GLU A 97 -1.30 -17.89 14.52
N PHE A 98 0.03 -17.82 14.61
CA PHE A 98 0.71 -16.81 15.42
C PHE A 98 0.44 -15.38 14.94
N ILE A 99 0.56 -15.09 13.64
CA ILE A 99 0.26 -13.75 13.10
C ILE A 99 -1.21 -13.36 13.34
N ALA A 100 -2.13 -14.31 13.21
CA ALA A 100 -3.56 -14.08 13.43
C ALA A 100 -3.90 -13.87 14.93
N SER A 101 -3.01 -14.25 15.84
CA SER A 101 -3.21 -14.06 17.28
C SER A 101 -3.10 -12.58 17.69
N PRO A 102 -3.73 -12.16 18.80
CA PRO A 102 -3.59 -10.80 19.32
C PRO A 102 -2.14 -10.38 19.59
N LEU A 103 -1.30 -11.33 20.03
CA LEU A 103 0.14 -11.11 20.25
C LEU A 103 0.90 -10.91 18.93
N GLY A 104 0.55 -11.67 17.88
CA GLY A 104 1.13 -11.50 16.56
C GLY A 104 0.76 -10.15 15.94
N ILE A 105 -0.51 -9.73 16.07
CA ILE A 105 -0.97 -8.41 15.60
C ILE A 105 -0.22 -7.29 16.34
N ALA A 106 -0.19 -7.31 17.68
CA ALA A 106 0.51 -6.31 18.47
C ALA A 106 2.03 -6.31 18.16
N GLY A 107 2.64 -7.49 18.07
CA GLY A 107 4.05 -7.67 17.72
C GLY A 107 4.37 -7.13 16.32
N SER A 108 3.52 -7.39 15.34
CA SER A 108 3.70 -6.90 13.95
C SER A 108 3.63 -5.39 13.86
N LEU A 109 2.74 -4.75 14.63
CA LEU A 109 2.63 -3.29 14.69
C LEU A 109 3.91 -2.67 15.26
N VAL A 110 4.42 -3.23 16.37
CA VAL A 110 5.67 -2.77 17.00
C VAL A 110 6.87 -3.02 16.09
N ALA A 111 7.00 -4.22 15.50
CA ALA A 111 8.11 -4.59 14.63
C ALA A 111 8.15 -3.72 13.36
N ALA A 112 7.00 -3.53 12.69
CA ALA A 112 6.90 -2.68 11.52
C ALA A 112 7.24 -1.21 11.86
N GLY A 113 6.70 -0.69 12.97
CA GLY A 113 6.99 0.67 13.43
C GLY A 113 8.47 0.88 13.79
N ALA A 114 9.06 -0.05 14.52
CA ALA A 114 10.46 -0.03 14.90
C ALA A 114 11.38 -0.08 13.67
N TYR A 115 11.10 -0.99 12.73
CA TYR A 115 11.87 -1.11 11.49
C TYR A 115 11.74 0.14 10.61
N ALA A 116 10.53 0.69 10.46
CA ALA A 116 10.31 1.92 9.70
C ALA A 116 11.11 3.09 10.30
N LYS A 117 11.12 3.23 11.64
CA LYS A 117 11.94 4.23 12.33
C LYS A 117 13.44 3.98 12.15
N ALA A 118 13.90 2.75 12.38
CA ALA A 118 15.31 2.38 12.19
C ALA A 118 15.79 2.71 10.76
N ARG A 119 14.98 2.40 9.75
CA ARG A 119 15.25 2.74 8.36
C ARG A 119 15.43 4.25 8.14
N THR A 120 14.58 5.09 8.75
CA THR A 120 14.73 6.54 8.61
C THR A 120 16.01 7.10 9.24
N LEU A 121 16.55 6.43 10.25
CA LEU A 121 17.82 6.79 10.90
C LEU A 121 19.03 6.36 10.07
N VAL A 122 18.98 5.18 9.45
CA VAL A 122 20.07 4.61 8.65
C VAL A 122 20.16 5.24 7.26
N ALA A 123 19.02 5.63 6.68
CA ALA A 123 18.95 6.28 5.38
C ALA A 123 18.19 7.62 5.47
N PRO A 124 18.83 8.70 5.97
CA PRO A 124 18.20 10.02 6.09
C PRO A 124 17.88 10.72 4.75
N ARG A 125 17.90 10.00 3.61
CA ARG A 125 17.84 10.59 2.25
C ARG A 125 16.52 10.45 1.51
N ILE A 126 15.40 10.09 2.16
CA ILE A 126 14.08 10.04 1.49
C ILE A 126 12.99 10.73 2.34
N ALA A 127 13.29 11.94 2.83
CA ALA A 127 12.28 12.87 3.35
C ALA A 127 11.90 13.95 2.30
N ARG A 128 12.10 13.68 1.01
CA ARG A 128 11.71 14.58 -0.10
C ARG A 128 10.89 13.84 -1.15
N LEU A 129 9.60 13.62 -0.88
CA LEU A 129 8.52 13.48 -1.86
C LEU A 129 7.20 13.95 -1.24
#